data_AF-A0AAW9GLK2-F1
#
_entry.id   AF-A0AAW9GLK2-F1
#
_cell.length_a   1.000
_cell.length_b   1.000
_cell.length_c   1.000
_cell.angle_alpha   90.00
_cell.angle_beta   90.00
_cell.angle_gamma   90.00
#
_symmetry.space_group_name_H-M   'P 1'
#
loop_
_entity.id
_entity.type
_entity.pdbx_description
1 polymer ?
#
loop_
_entity_poly.entity_id
_entity_poly.type
_entity_poly.pdbx_seq_one_letter_code
_entity_poly.pdbx_strand_id
1 'polypeptide(L)'
;MTSPLENLSGSGKQLSAEPTDPREFDGLIRSALARLGDAKNASLALESRFDLAYNAAHALCLAALRAKSYRANNRYIVFQVLPHTLGLGPEVWRVLDKMPSPAQRCRVRGRAGCE
;
A
#
# COMPACT_ATOMS: atom_id res chain seq x y z
N MET A 1 -24.22 6.07 11.64
CA MET A 1 -23.50 4.99 10.93
C MET A 1 -22.04 5.10 11.30
N THR A 2 -21.45 4.06 11.88
CA THR A 2 -20.00 4.05 12.17
C THR A 2 -19.23 3.99 10.86
N SER A 3 -18.21 4.82 10.73
CA SER A 3 -17.31 4.80 9.59
C SER A 3 -16.58 3.46 9.52
N PRO A 4 -16.20 2.98 8.30
CA PRO A 4 -15.44 1.74 8.15
C PRO A 4 -14.14 1.72 9.00
N LEU A 5 -13.53 2.89 9.21
CA LEU A 5 -12.36 3.06 10.06
C LEU A 5 -12.66 2.81 11.54
N GLU A 6 -13.79 3.30 12.05
CA GLU A 6 -14.21 3.06 13.43
C GLU A 6 -14.43 1.57 13.70
N ASN A 7 -14.99 0.84 12.73
CA ASN A 7 -15.19 -0.62 12.85
C ASN A 7 -13.86 -1.39 12.98
N LEU A 8 -12.81 -0.89 12.32
CA LEU A 8 -11.44 -1.44 12.36
C LEU A 8 -10.61 -0.93 13.55
N SER A 9 -11.15 0.01 14.33
CA SER A 9 -10.47 0.62 15.49
C SER A 9 -10.89 -0.02 16.82
N GLY A 10 -9.94 -0.10 17.76
CA GLY A 10 -10.16 -0.60 19.12
C GLY A 10 -9.02 -1.50 19.62
N SER A 11 -9.05 -1.83 20.92
CA SER A 11 -8.06 -2.69 21.56
C SER A 11 -7.97 -4.06 20.86
N GLY A 12 -6.79 -4.40 20.35
CA GLY A 12 -6.54 -5.66 19.63
C GLY A 12 -7.00 -5.68 18.16
N LYS A 13 -7.49 -4.55 17.62
CA LYS A 13 -7.87 -4.44 16.21
C LYS A 13 -6.74 -3.88 15.34
N GLN A 14 -6.99 -3.82 14.04
CA GLN A 14 -5.99 -3.46 13.05
C GLN A 14 -5.65 -1.95 13.04
N LEU A 15 -6.51 -1.09 13.61
CA LEU A 15 -6.26 0.32 13.83
C LEU A 15 -6.24 0.67 15.32
N SER A 16 -5.26 1.47 15.71
CA SER A 16 -5.19 2.13 17.02
C SER A 16 -5.53 3.62 16.87
N ALA A 17 -6.27 4.19 17.82
CA ALA A 17 -6.44 5.64 17.87
C ALA A 17 -5.14 6.28 18.38
N GLU A 18 -4.56 7.19 17.59
CA GLU A 18 -3.31 7.87 17.93
C GLU A 18 -3.34 9.28 17.34
N PRO A 19 -3.03 10.33 18.14
CA PRO A 19 -3.00 11.71 17.66
C PRO A 19 -2.15 11.86 16.40
N THR A 20 -2.57 12.73 15.49
CA THR A 20 -1.83 13.00 14.26
C THR A 20 -0.50 13.66 14.60
N ASP A 21 0.61 13.12 14.08
CA ASP A 21 1.90 13.82 14.06
C ASP A 21 2.06 14.51 12.69
N PRO A 22 2.05 15.85 12.62
CA PRO A 22 2.20 16.59 11.36
C PRO A 22 3.51 16.28 10.63
N ARG A 23 4.60 16.02 11.36
CA ARG A 23 5.91 15.73 10.74
C ARG A 23 5.91 14.36 10.09
N GLU A 24 5.30 13.37 10.75
CA GLU A 24 5.12 12.02 10.20
C GLU A 24 4.22 12.07 8.96
N PHE A 25 3.10 12.79 9.03
CA PHE A 25 2.17 12.99 7.91
C PHE A 25 2.88 13.62 6.70
N ASP A 26 3.56 14.75 6.90
CA ASP A 26 4.29 15.43 5.82
C ASP A 26 5.42 14.55 5.26
N GLY A 27 6.08 13.79 6.13
CA GLY A 27 7.08 12.80 5.74
C GLY A 27 6.50 11.75 4.80
N LEU A 28 5.35 11.18 5.15
CA LEU A 28 4.65 10.19 4.33
C LEU A 28 4.21 10.76 2.97
N ILE A 29 3.67 11.98 2.95
CA ILE A 29 3.27 12.66 1.71
C ILE A 29 4.48 12.91 0.80
N ARG A 30 5.56 13.49 1.32
CA ARG A 30 6.80 13.71 0.53
C ARG A 30 7.36 12.41 -0.02
N SER A 31 7.41 11.39 0.83
CA SER A 31 7.90 10.04 0.53
C SER A 31 7.07 9.37 -0.58
N ALA A 32 5.74 9.52 -0.56
CA ALA A 32 4.87 9.03 -1.62
C ALA A 32 5.07 9.77 -2.94
N LEU A 33 5.10 11.10 -2.92
CA LEU A 33 5.24 11.91 -4.13
C LEU A 33 6.57 11.66 -4.84
N ALA A 34 7.67 11.52 -4.09
CA ALA A 34 8.97 11.16 -4.65
C ALA A 34 8.91 9.81 -5.38
N ARG A 35 8.37 8.78 -4.74
CA ARG A 35 8.23 7.44 -5.36
C ARG A 35 7.30 7.43 -6.57
N LEU A 36 6.23 8.23 -6.57
CA LEU A 36 5.38 8.40 -7.77
C LEU A 36 6.13 9.10 -8.91
N GLY A 37 7.02 10.04 -8.59
CA GLY A 37 7.93 10.63 -9.56
C GLY A 37 8.85 9.57 -10.16
N ASP A 38 9.52 8.80 -9.32
CA ASP A 38 10.47 7.77 -9.74
C ASP A 38 9.80 6.62 -10.51
N ALA A 39 8.57 6.24 -10.16
CA ALA A 39 7.79 5.21 -10.86
C ALA A 39 7.51 5.57 -12.33
N LYS A 40 7.54 6.87 -12.68
CA LYS A 40 7.37 7.35 -14.05
C LYS A 40 8.67 7.27 -14.87
N ASN A 41 9.81 6.99 -14.24
CA ASN A 41 11.07 6.84 -14.95
C ASN A 41 11.07 5.59 -15.84
N ALA A 42 11.00 5.80 -17.15
CA ALA A 42 10.97 4.73 -18.15
C ALA A 42 12.30 3.98 -18.29
N SER A 43 13.40 4.48 -17.70
CA SER A 43 14.69 3.78 -17.68
C SER A 43 14.74 2.61 -16.68
N LEU A 44 13.79 2.56 -15.74
CA LEU A 44 13.67 1.48 -14.78
C LEU A 44 12.87 0.30 -15.36
N ALA A 45 13.21 -0.91 -14.93
CA ALA A 45 12.42 -2.10 -15.21
C ALA A 45 10.97 -1.92 -14.74
N LEU A 46 10.03 -2.58 -15.43
CA LEU A 46 8.61 -2.46 -15.12
C LEU A 46 8.30 -2.88 -13.68
N GLU A 47 8.98 -3.92 -13.20
CA GLU A 47 8.89 -4.42 -11.83
C GLU A 47 9.32 -3.35 -10.81
N SER A 48 10.44 -2.66 -11.06
CA SER A 48 10.91 -1.60 -10.16
C SER A 48 9.97 -0.40 -10.13
N ARG A 49 9.43 -0.01 -11.28
CA ARG A 49 8.44 1.08 -11.39
C ARG A 49 7.16 0.73 -10.63
N PHE A 50 6.75 -0.53 -10.71
CA PHE A 50 5.61 -1.04 -9.98
C PHE A 50 5.85 -1.03 -8.47
N ASP A 51 7.00 -1.52 -8.00
CA ASP A 51 7.36 -1.48 -6.57
C ASP A 51 7.37 -0.05 -6.02
N LEU A 52 7.86 0.91 -6.80
CA LEU A 52 7.82 2.33 -6.44
C LEU A 52 6.38 2.85 -6.32
N ALA A 53 5.53 2.57 -7.32
CA ALA A 53 4.13 2.98 -7.31
C ALA A 53 3.35 2.35 -6.14
N TYR A 54 3.59 1.07 -5.85
CA TYR A 54 2.98 0.35 -4.74
C TYR A 54 3.37 0.97 -3.39
N ASN A 55 4.67 1.18 -3.17
CA ASN A 55 5.16 1.78 -1.93
C ASN A 55 4.72 3.24 -1.78
N ALA A 56 4.49 3.96 -2.88
CA ALA A 56 3.89 5.28 -2.82
C ALA A 56 2.43 5.25 -2.37
N ALA A 57 1.62 4.34 -2.93
CA ALA A 57 0.24 4.14 -2.51
C ALA A 57 0.16 3.72 -1.03
N HIS A 58 1.11 2.90 -0.58
CA HIS A 58 1.26 2.52 0.83
C HIS A 58 1.45 3.74 1.74
N ALA A 59 2.43 4.59 1.41
CA ALA A 59 2.72 5.80 2.17
C ALA A 59 1.52 6.77 2.20
N LEU A 60 0.78 6.92 1.09
CA LEU A 60 -0.43 7.75 1.05
C LEU A 60 -1.55 7.21 1.94
N CYS A 61 -1.74 5.90 2.00
CA CYS A 61 -2.75 5.31 2.89
C CYS A 61 -2.40 5.48 4.35
N LEU A 62 -1.12 5.33 4.69
CA LEU A 62 -0.64 5.65 6.04
C LEU A 62 -0.88 7.13 6.35
N ALA A 63 -0.56 8.04 5.43
CA ALA A 63 -0.81 9.47 5.62
C ALA A 63 -2.30 9.76 5.85
N ALA A 64 -3.19 9.13 5.08
CA ALA A 64 -4.64 9.27 5.25
C ALA A 64 -5.11 8.76 6.62
N LEU A 65 -4.58 7.63 7.10
CA LEU A 65 -4.86 7.14 8.45
C LEU A 65 -4.37 8.12 9.52
N ARG A 66 -3.16 8.67 9.36
CA ARG A 66 -2.62 9.69 10.27
C ARG A 66 -3.51 10.93 10.29
N ALA A 67 -3.96 11.44 9.14
CA ALA A 67 -4.90 12.57 9.07
C ALA A 67 -6.26 12.29 9.74
N LYS A 68 -6.64 11.02 9.90
CA LYS A 68 -7.84 10.59 10.63
C LYS A 68 -7.55 10.21 12.09
N SER A 69 -6.34 10.50 12.60
CA SER A 69 -5.88 10.15 13.95
C SER A 69 -5.93 8.64 14.26
N TYR A 70 -5.63 7.83 13.24
CA TYR A 70 -5.45 6.39 13.39
C TYR A 70 -4.02 5.97 13.03
N ARG A 71 -3.55 4.89 13.67
CA ARG A 71 -2.31 4.20 13.34
C ARG A 71 -2.62 2.78 12.90
N ALA A 72 -1.98 2.35 11.82
CA ALA A 72 -2.04 0.98 11.35
C ALA A 72 -1.17 0.07 12.23
N ASN A 73 -1.77 -0.95 12.85
CA ASN A 73 -1.04 -1.99 13.58
C ASN A 73 -0.53 -3.10 12.66
N ASN A 74 -1.04 -3.17 11.42
CA ASN A 74 -0.65 -4.19 10.44
C ASN A 74 -0.40 -3.55 9.08
N ARG A 75 0.75 -3.87 8.47
CA ARG A 75 1.14 -3.43 7.12
C ARG A 75 0.16 -3.80 6.01
N TYR A 76 -0.75 -4.75 6.23
CA TYR A 76 -1.76 -5.19 5.26
C TYR A 76 -3.08 -4.42 5.33
N ILE A 77 -3.29 -3.54 6.32
CA ILE A 77 -4.56 -2.78 6.45
C ILE A 77 -4.84 -1.90 5.22
N VAL A 78 -3.78 -1.44 4.56
CA VAL A 78 -3.79 -0.68 3.29
C VAL A 78 -4.85 -1.19 2.32
N PHE A 79 -4.93 -2.50 2.07
CA PHE A 79 -5.87 -3.09 1.11
C PHE A 79 -7.34 -2.87 1.49
N GLN A 80 -7.62 -2.72 2.78
CA GLN A 80 -8.97 -2.45 3.29
C GLN A 80 -9.27 -0.95 3.36
N VAL A 81 -8.27 -0.09 3.53
CA VAL A 81 -8.47 1.36 3.64
C VAL A 81 -8.41 2.09 2.30
N LEU A 82 -7.65 1.55 1.35
CA LEU A 82 -7.41 2.09 0.00
C LEU A 82 -8.67 2.62 -0.71
N PRO A 83 -9.80 1.88 -0.75
CA PRO A 83 -11.02 2.35 -1.41
C PRO A 83 -11.62 3.61 -0.76
N HIS A 84 -11.40 3.76 0.55
CA HIS A 84 -12.00 4.81 1.37
C HIS A 84 -11.08 6.03 1.54
N THR A 85 -9.78 5.90 1.27
CA THR A 85 -8.80 6.97 1.48
C THR A 85 -8.37 7.66 0.19
N LEU A 86 -8.24 6.93 -0.92
CA LEU A 86 -7.67 7.49 -2.16
C LEU A 86 -8.66 7.55 -3.33
N GLY A 87 -9.87 6.99 -3.20
CA GLY A 87 -10.83 6.92 -4.30
C GLY A 87 -10.32 6.15 -5.52
N LEU A 88 -9.22 5.39 -5.36
CA LEU A 88 -8.63 4.57 -6.39
C LEU A 88 -9.49 3.33 -6.55
N GLY A 89 -10.10 3.18 -7.72
CA GLY A 89 -11.01 2.10 -8.02
C GLY A 89 -10.30 0.74 -8.16
N PRO A 90 -11.07 -0.35 -8.12
CA PRO A 90 -10.57 -1.73 -8.17
C PRO A 90 -9.75 -2.06 -9.42
N GLU A 91 -9.82 -1.24 -10.47
CA GLU A 91 -9.01 -1.35 -11.69
C GLU A 91 -7.50 -1.30 -11.44
N VAL A 92 -7.04 -0.48 -10.49
CA VAL A 92 -5.61 -0.42 -10.15
C VAL A 92 -5.19 -1.67 -9.37
N TRP A 93 -6.11 -2.27 -8.60
CA TRP A 93 -5.81 -3.44 -7.76
C TRP A 93 -5.85 -4.76 -8.52
N ARG A 94 -6.67 -4.88 -9.57
CA ARG A 94 -6.65 -6.07 -10.43
C ARG A 94 -5.30 -6.27 -11.14
N VAL A 95 -4.52 -5.21 -11.31
CA VAL A 95 -3.14 -5.31 -11.82
C VAL A 95 -2.20 -5.77 -10.71
N LEU A 96 -2.42 -5.35 -9.47
CA LEU A 96 -1.66 -5.75 -8.28
C LEU A 96 -1.91 -7.21 -7.85
N ASP A 97 -3.16 -7.67 -7.86
CA ASP A 97 -3.57 -9.05 -7.55
C ASP A 97 -3.05 -10.05 -8.58
N LYS A 98 -2.77 -9.59 -9.81
CA LYS A 98 -2.15 -10.38 -10.87
C LYS A 98 -0.63 -10.51 -10.74
N MET A 99 0.02 -9.85 -9.78
CA MET A 99 1.45 -9.97 -9.58
C MET A 99 1.73 -11.02 -8.49
N PRO A 100 2.09 -12.27 -8.86
CA PRO A 100 2.43 -13.27 -7.86
C PRO A 100 3.69 -12.86 -7.12
N SER A 101 3.70 -13.07 -5.81
CA SER A 101 4.90 -12.92 -4.98
C SER A 101 6.07 -13.72 -5.57
N PRO A 102 7.34 -13.31 -5.36
CA PRO A 102 8.50 -14.10 -5.78
C PRO A 102 8.51 -15.53 -5.19
N ALA A 103 7.78 -15.77 -4.09
CA ALA A 103 7.59 -17.10 -3.51
C ALA A 103 6.69 -18.04 -4.35
N GLN A 104 6.00 -17.53 -5.37
CA GLN A 104 5.19 -18.34 -6.30
C GLN A 104 5.89 -18.64 -7.64
N ARG A 105 7.08 -18.08 -7.90
CA ARG A 105 7.77 -18.23 -9.21
C ARG A 105 8.29 -19.67 -9.47
N CYS A 106 8.24 -20.55 -8.47
CA CYS A 106 8.70 -21.94 -8.62
C CYS A 106 7.65 -22.91 -9.20
N ARG A 107 6.42 -22.48 -9.52
CA ARG A 107 5.37 -23.40 -10.01
C ARG A 107 4.82 -23.11 -11.42
N VAL A 108 5.38 -22.13 -12.13
CA VAL A 108 4.96 -21.80 -13.51
C VAL A 108 6.13 -21.81 -14.49
N ARG A 109 7.04 -22.77 -14.33
CA ARG A 109 7.84 -23.33 -15.42
C ARG A 109 7.78 -24.85 -15.30
N GLY A 110 6.80 -25.44 -15.97
CA GLY A 110 6.88 -26.86 -16.29
C GLY A 110 8.08 -27.09 -17.22
N ARG A 111 8.92 -28.05 -16.83
CA ARG A 111 9.96 -28.74 -17.64
C ARG A 111 11.11 -27.89 -18.19
N ALA A 112 12.27 -27.99 -17.55
CA ALA A 112 13.50 -28.56 -18.13
C ALA A 112 14.70 -28.30 -17.21
N GLY A 113 15.41 -29.35 -16.82
CA GLY A 113 16.79 -29.28 -16.34
C GLY A 113 16.97 -29.06 -14.84
N CYS A 114 16.88 -30.13 -14.05
CA CYS A 114 17.72 -30.28 -12.87
C CYS A 114 18.89 -31.20 -13.29
N GLU A 115 20.09 -30.64 -13.37
CA GLU A 115 21.35 -31.34 -13.10
C GLU A 115 21.98 -30.66 -11.87
#